data_AF-A0A7V4UXF7-F1
#
_entry.id   AF-A0A7V4UXF7-F1
#
_cell.length_a   1.000
_cell.length_b   1.000
_cell.length_c   1.000
_cell.angle_alpha   90.00
_cell.angle_beta   90.00
_cell.angle_gamma   90.00
#
_symmetry.space_group_name_H-M   'P 1'
#
loop_
_entity.id
_entity.type
_entity.pdbx_description
1 polymer ?
#
loop_
_entity_poly.entity_id
_entity_poly.type
_entity_poly.pdbx_seq_one_letter_code
_entity_poly.pdbx_strand_id
1 'polypeptide(L)'
;MFWLQFSVVLAAIFVGARLGGIGLGVLGGLGLAVLTFVFHLQPTAPPIDVMLMITAVVTAAGVLQAAGGLDYLVCLAERILRNNPERITFLGPMVTYFFTLFAGTGHVAYSVL
;
A
#
# COMPACT_ATOMS: atom_id res chain seq x y z
N MET A 1 -22.01 -22.27 -6.17
CA MET A 1 -21.42 -21.31 -7.13
C MET A 1 -20.67 -20.18 -6.42
N PHE A 2 -21.32 -19.42 -5.53
CA PHE A 2 -20.65 -18.39 -4.72
C PHE A 2 -19.39 -18.90 -3.98
N TRP A 3 -19.51 -20.02 -3.25
CA TRP A 3 -18.38 -20.59 -2.50
C TRP A 3 -17.18 -20.98 -3.37
N LEU A 4 -17.42 -21.34 -4.63
CA LEU A 4 -16.39 -21.77 -5.58
C LEU A 4 -15.66 -20.58 -6.20
N GLN A 5 -16.39 -19.49 -6.48
CA GLN A 5 -15.80 -18.20 -6.86
C GLN A 5 -15.01 -17.59 -5.70
N PHE A 6 -15.56 -17.67 -4.48
CA PHE A 6 -14.91 -17.20 -3.27
C PHE A 6 -13.60 -17.95 -3.00
N SER A 7 -13.56 -19.27 -3.16
CA SER A 7 -12.33 -20.04 -3.00
C SER A 7 -11.29 -19.71 -4.08
N VAL A 8 -11.69 -19.38 -5.32
CA VAL A 8 -10.76 -18.88 -6.35
C VAL A 8 -10.14 -17.54 -5.94
N VAL A 9 -10.95 -16.60 -5.45
CA VAL A 9 -10.45 -15.31 -4.93
C VAL A 9 -9.50 -15.53 -3.77
N LEU A 10 -9.88 -16.38 -2.81
CA LEU A 10 -9.08 -16.66 -1.62
C LEU A 10 -7.75 -17.31 -2.00
N ALA A 11 -7.75 -18.26 -2.94
CA ALA A 11 -6.54 -18.88 -3.46
C ALA A 11 -5.63 -17.85 -4.16
N ALA A 12 -6.20 -16.98 -5.00
CA ALA A 12 -5.45 -15.91 -5.66
C ALA A 12 -4.79 -14.95 -4.66
N ILE A 13 -5.52 -14.55 -3.60
CA ILE A 13 -4.98 -13.70 -2.53
C ILE A 13 -3.89 -14.43 -1.75
N PHE A 14 -4.10 -15.69 -1.37
CA PHE A 14 -3.15 -16.43 -0.53
C PHE A 14 -1.82 -16.67 -1.25
N VAL A 15 -1.87 -17.03 -2.52
CA VAL A 15 -0.67 -17.20 -3.36
C VAL A 15 -0.06 -15.83 -3.69
N GLY A 16 -0.89 -14.82 -4.00
CA GLY A 16 -0.46 -13.44 -4.27
C GLY A 16 0.29 -12.80 -3.12
N ALA A 17 -0.25 -12.93 -1.91
CA ALA A 17 0.37 -12.41 -0.69
C ALA A 17 1.71 -13.08 -0.40
N ARG A 18 1.88 -14.38 -0.71
CA ARG A 18 3.15 -15.08 -0.52
C ARG A 18 4.23 -14.67 -1.51
N LEU A 19 3.86 -14.38 -2.77
CA LEU A 19 4.81 -13.91 -3.78
C LEU A 19 5.20 -12.44 -3.55
N GLY A 20 4.31 -11.64 -2.95
CA GLY A 20 4.57 -10.26 -2.59
C GLY A 20 4.76 -9.33 -3.80
N GLY A 21 4.80 -8.01 -3.52
CA GLY A 21 5.10 -6.98 -4.53
C GLY A 21 4.25 -7.10 -5.81
N ILE A 22 4.92 -7.29 -6.94
CA ILE A 22 4.29 -7.41 -8.28
C ILE A 22 3.39 -8.66 -8.37
N GLY A 23 3.73 -9.75 -7.66
CA GLY A 23 3.00 -11.01 -7.72
C GLY A 23 1.55 -10.92 -7.24
N LEU A 24 1.28 -10.01 -6.29
CA LEU A 24 -0.07 -9.76 -5.77
C LEU A 24 -0.97 -9.14 -6.85
N GLY A 25 -0.43 -8.21 -7.66
CA GLY A 25 -1.14 -7.62 -8.80
C GLY A 25 -1.40 -8.63 -9.92
N VAL A 26 -0.39 -9.42 -10.28
CA VAL A 26 -0.51 -10.44 -11.35
C VAL A 26 -1.52 -11.51 -10.98
N LEU A 27 -1.47 -12.04 -9.76
CA LEU A 27 -2.42 -13.06 -9.31
C LEU A 27 -3.83 -12.52 -9.07
N GLY A 28 -3.96 -11.24 -8.68
CA GLY A 28 -5.25 -10.56 -8.67
C GLY A 28 -5.88 -10.49 -10.07
N GLY A 29 -5.10 -10.10 -11.08
CA GLY A 29 -5.54 -10.08 -12.48
C GLY A 29 -5.88 -11.47 -13.02
N LEU A 30 -5.07 -12.49 -12.68
CA LEU A 30 -5.31 -13.88 -13.06
C LEU A 30 -6.58 -14.43 -12.39
N GLY A 31 -6.80 -14.12 -11.11
CA GLY A 31 -8.04 -14.46 -10.41
C GLY A 31 -9.26 -13.83 -11.07
N LEU A 32 -9.18 -12.55 -11.47
CA LEU A 32 -10.24 -11.87 -12.21
C LEU A 32 -10.49 -12.51 -13.58
N ALA A 33 -9.43 -12.91 -14.29
CA ALA A 33 -9.53 -13.60 -15.57
C ALA A 33 -10.25 -14.94 -15.42
N VAL A 34 -9.91 -15.75 -14.39
CA VAL A 34 -10.59 -17.01 -14.11
C VAL A 34 -12.08 -16.78 -13.82
N LEU A 35 -12.41 -15.77 -13.01
CA LEU A 35 -13.80 -15.43 -12.70
C LEU A 35 -14.59 -14.96 -13.94
N THR A 36 -13.94 -14.24 -14.85
CA THR A 36 -14.58 -13.68 -16.04
C THR A 36 -14.73 -14.72 -17.15
N PHE A 37 -13.69 -15.51 -17.46
CA PHE A 37 -13.69 -16.47 -18.57
C PHE A 37 -14.25 -17.84 -18.22
N VAL A 38 -14.10 -18.31 -16.96
CA VAL A 38 -14.61 -19.63 -16.54
C VAL A 38 -16.01 -19.51 -15.95
N PHE A 39 -16.20 -18.57 -15.02
CA PHE A 39 -17.49 -18.39 -14.34
C PHE A 39 -18.43 -17.42 -15.06
N HIS A 40 -18.00 -16.86 -16.21
CA HIS A 40 -18.80 -15.95 -17.05
C HIS A 40 -19.37 -14.75 -16.29
N LEU A 41 -18.68 -14.30 -15.24
CA LEU A 41 -19.05 -13.08 -14.52
C LEU A 41 -18.76 -11.87 -15.41
N GLN A 42 -19.70 -10.93 -15.43
CA GLN A 42 -19.50 -9.69 -16.17
C GLN A 42 -18.37 -8.87 -15.52
N PRO A 43 -17.33 -8.51 -16.28
CA PRO A 43 -16.28 -7.65 -15.76
C PRO A 43 -16.87 -6.27 -15.47
N THR A 44 -16.60 -5.75 -14.28
CA THR A 44 -16.97 -4.38 -13.92
C THR A 44 -16.09 -3.39 -14.68
N ALA A 45 -16.53 -2.14 -14.78
CA ALA A 45 -15.75 -1.08 -15.40
C ALA A 45 -14.33 -0.98 -14.77
N PRO A 46 -13.29 -0.76 -15.60
CA PRO A 46 -11.94 -0.59 -15.08
C PRO A 46 -11.88 0.60 -14.12
N PRO A 47 -11.17 0.49 -12.98
CA PRO A 47 -11.17 1.52 -11.93
C PRO A 47 -10.20 2.66 -12.28
N ILE A 48 -10.47 3.39 -13.36
CA ILE A 48 -9.60 4.45 -13.90
C ILE A 48 -9.36 5.54 -12.86
N ASP A 49 -10.41 5.95 -12.12
CA ASP A 49 -10.31 6.95 -11.06
C ASP A 49 -9.30 6.55 -9.99
N VAL A 50 -9.30 5.28 -9.60
CA VAL A 50 -8.37 4.72 -8.60
C VAL A 50 -6.95 4.68 -9.15
N MET A 51 -6.77 4.28 -10.42
CA MET A 51 -5.46 4.26 -11.06
C MET A 51 -4.85 5.66 -11.14
N LEU A 52 -5.64 6.67 -11.52
CA LEU A 52 -5.22 8.07 -11.58
C LEU A 52 -4.92 8.63 -10.18
N MET A 53 -5.74 8.31 -9.18
CA MET A 53 -5.50 8.67 -7.78
C MET A 53 -4.15 8.12 -7.28
N ILE A 54 -3.86 6.84 -7.51
CA ILE A 54 -2.57 6.23 -7.13
C ILE A 54 -1.41 6.92 -7.85
N THR A 55 -1.57 7.17 -9.16
CA THR A 55 -0.54 7.83 -9.97
C THR A 55 -0.24 9.23 -9.44
N ALA A 56 -1.28 10.02 -9.15
CA ALA A 56 -1.13 11.36 -8.58
C ALA A 56 -0.39 11.35 -7.24
N VAL A 57 -0.76 10.45 -6.31
CA VAL A 57 -0.11 10.34 -5.00
C VAL A 57 1.34 9.87 -5.12
N VAL A 58 1.61 8.87 -5.96
CA VAL A 58 2.98 8.35 -6.17
C VAL A 58 3.87 9.41 -6.84
N THR A 59 3.36 10.17 -7.80
CA THR A 59 4.10 11.28 -8.40
C THR A 59 4.40 12.37 -7.36
N ALA A 60 3.42 12.76 -6.54
CA ALA A 60 3.63 13.74 -5.47
C ALA A 60 4.67 13.26 -4.45
N ALA A 61 4.59 12.00 -4.02
CA ALA A 61 5.58 11.39 -3.13
C ALA A 61 6.96 11.32 -3.77
N GLY A 62 7.05 11.00 -5.07
CA GLY A 62 8.30 10.99 -5.83
C GLY A 62 8.95 12.38 -5.92
N VAL A 63 8.15 13.43 -6.14
CA VAL A 63 8.64 14.83 -6.12
C VAL A 63 9.10 15.23 -4.72
N LEU A 64 8.34 14.87 -3.67
CA LEU A 64 8.72 15.12 -2.29
C LEU A 64 10.05 14.46 -1.93
N GLN A 65 10.26 13.21 -2.37
CA GLN A 65 11.50 12.49 -2.15
C GLN A 65 12.66 13.07 -2.97
N ALA A 66 12.43 13.43 -4.25
CA ALA A 66 13.45 14.05 -5.09
C ALA A 66 13.88 15.44 -4.58
N ALA A 67 12.99 16.17 -3.90
CA ALA A 67 13.28 17.46 -3.27
C ALA A 67 14.00 17.32 -1.91
N GLY A 68 14.26 16.10 -1.42
CA GLY A 68 14.80 15.85 -0.07
C GLY A 68 13.81 16.12 1.06
N GLY A 69 12.53 16.32 0.75
CA GLY A 69 11.48 16.59 1.74
C GLY A 69 11.23 15.40 2.66
N LEU A 70 11.44 14.17 2.15
CA LEU A 70 11.33 12.97 2.98
C LEU A 70 12.44 12.89 4.04
N ASP A 71 13.69 13.22 3.69
CA ASP A 71 14.81 13.24 4.64
C ASP A 71 14.61 14.29 5.73
N TYR A 72 14.09 15.47 5.35
CA TYR A 72 13.71 16.51 6.30
C TYR A 72 12.65 16.03 7.29
N LEU A 73 11.59 15.38 6.78
CA LEU A 73 10.55 14.83 7.63
C LEU A 73 11.16 13.80 8.60
N VAL A 74 11.94 12.82 8.13
CA VAL A 74 12.56 11.78 8.99
C VAL A 74 13.41 12.41 10.10
N CYS A 75 14.19 13.43 9.78
CA CYS A 75 15.00 14.15 10.77
C CYS A 75 14.13 14.85 11.83
N LEU A 76 12.98 15.41 11.42
CA LEU A 76 12.00 15.98 12.35
C LEU A 76 11.37 14.91 13.24
N ALA A 77 11.02 13.74 12.68
CA ALA A 77 10.53 12.60 13.45
C ALA A 77 11.54 12.15 14.50
N GLU A 78 12.80 11.92 14.12
CA GLU A 78 13.86 11.51 15.05
C GLU A 78 14.00 12.52 16.19
N ARG A 79 13.98 13.82 15.88
CA ARG A 79 14.10 14.89 16.89
C ARG A 79 12.93 14.89 17.87
N ILE A 80 11.70 14.67 17.39
CA ILE A 80 10.51 14.58 18.23
C ILE A 80 10.59 13.36 19.18
N LEU A 81 11.04 12.22 18.66
CA LEU A 81 11.21 10.98 19.43
C LEU A 81 12.34 11.09 20.46
N ARG A 82 13.50 11.63 20.08
CA ARG A 82 14.65 11.87 21.00
C ARG A 82 14.33 12.86 22.11
N ASN A 83 13.47 13.85 21.86
CA ASN A 83 13.08 14.84 22.87
C ASN A 83 12.08 14.29 23.91
N ASN A 84 11.37 13.19 23.63
CA ASN A 84 10.39 12.59 24.54
C ASN A 84 10.61 11.07 24.73
N PRO A 85 11.77 10.66 25.28
CA PRO A 85 12.16 9.25 25.35
C PRO A 85 11.23 8.40 26.22
N GLU A 86 10.64 8.97 27.26
CA GLU A 86 9.68 8.26 28.14
C GLU A 86 8.34 7.92 27.45
N ARG A 87 8.03 8.55 26.29
CA ARG A 87 6.75 8.38 25.60
C ARG A 87 6.88 7.71 24.22
N ILE A 88 8.04 7.14 23.89
CA ILE A 88 8.33 6.53 22.59
C ILE A 88 7.28 5.48 22.19
N THR A 89 6.76 4.69 23.14
CA THR A 89 5.76 3.64 22.86
C THR A 89 4.45 4.19 22.29
N PHE A 90 4.09 5.44 22.62
CA PHE A 90 2.91 6.12 22.04
C PHE A 90 3.28 7.04 20.87
N LEU A 91 4.40 7.76 20.98
CA LEU A 91 4.83 8.70 19.96
C LEU A 91 5.31 8.02 18.68
N GLY A 92 6.00 6.88 18.78
CA GLY A 92 6.49 6.13 17.62
C GLY A 92 5.36 5.75 16.66
N PRO A 93 4.33 5.01 17.12
CA PRO A 93 3.18 4.66 16.27
C PRO A 93 2.46 5.88 15.69
N MET A 94 2.30 6.97 16.48
CA MET A 94 1.69 8.19 15.98
C MET A 94 2.49 8.83 14.85
N VAL A 95 3.80 9.00 15.03
CA VAL A 95 4.67 9.61 14.03
C VAL A 95 4.73 8.76 12.77
N THR A 96 4.90 7.44 12.91
CA THR A 96 4.88 6.49 11.78
C THR A 96 3.55 6.52 11.03
N TYR A 97 2.42 6.62 11.75
CA TYR A 97 1.10 6.75 11.14
C TYR A 97 0.96 8.04 10.34
N PHE A 98 1.34 9.20 10.91
CA PHE A 98 1.33 10.47 10.21
C PHE A 98 2.21 10.45 8.96
N PHE A 99 3.40 9.84 9.05
CA PHE A 99 4.28 9.69 7.89
C PHE A 99 3.66 8.83 6.80
N THR A 100 3.10 7.68 7.16
CA THR A 100 2.46 6.78 6.21
C THR A 100 1.25 7.45 5.54
N LEU A 101 0.50 8.25 6.31
CA LEU A 101 -0.64 9.03 5.82
C LEU A 101 -0.21 10.08 4.79
N PHE A 102 0.81 10.88 5.09
CA PHE A 102 1.26 11.97 4.21
C PHE A 102 2.10 11.48 3.03
N ALA A 103 2.94 10.47 3.23
CA ALA A 103 3.72 9.88 2.15
C ALA A 103 2.89 8.92 1.27
N GLY A 104 1.69 8.52 1.73
CA GLY A 104 0.78 7.65 1.01
C GLY A 104 1.25 6.19 0.89
N THR A 105 2.37 5.81 1.50
CA THR A 105 2.91 4.44 1.46
C THR A 105 3.50 4.00 2.80
N GLY A 106 3.28 2.73 3.15
CA GLY A 106 3.89 2.12 4.33
C GLY A 106 5.40 1.87 4.19
N HIS A 107 5.97 2.00 2.99
CA HIS A 107 7.42 1.85 2.81
C HIS A 107 8.21 2.95 3.52
N VAL A 108 7.61 4.13 3.68
CA VAL A 108 8.23 5.25 4.42
C VAL A 108 8.31 4.96 5.92
N ALA A 109 7.44 4.11 6.45
CA ALA A 109 7.52 3.68 7.85
C ALA A 109 8.83 2.92 8.15
N TYR A 110 9.37 2.18 7.18
CA TYR A 110 10.65 1.47 7.35
C TYR A 110 11.84 2.42 7.51
N SER A 111 11.73 3.67 7.08
CA SER A 111 12.78 4.67 7.27
C SER A 111 12.77 5.30 8.67
N VAL A 112 11.69 5.11 9.43
CA VAL A 112 11.51 5.65 10.80
C VAL A 112 11.81 4.59 11.87
N LEU A 113 11.77 3.31 11.48
CA LEU A 113 11.97 2.13 12.34
C LEU A 113 13.45 1.70 12.34
#